data_AF-A0A239AHY5-F1
#
_entry.id   AF-A0A239AHY5-F1
#
_cell.length_a   1.000
_cell.length_b   1.000
_cell.length_c   1.000
_cell.angle_alpha   90.00
_cell.angle_beta   90.00
_cell.angle_gamma   90.00
#
_symmetry.space_group_name_H-M   'P 1'
#
loop_
_entity.id
_entity.type
_entity.pdbx_description
1 polymer ?
#
loop_
_entity_poly.entity_id
_entity_poly.type
_entity_poly.pdbx_seq_one_letter_code
_entity_poly.pdbx_strand_id
1 'polypeptide(L)'
;MTQNSDPYENAVAERINGILKQEFMIDKYHQKIKITKQIIKESINIYNEQRPHYSNHMLTPNQMHCQNQIQIRTYKNKNSCKNVLATV
;
A
#
# COMPACT_ATOMS: atom_id res chain seq x y z
N MET A 1 -6.84 3.06 12.87
CA MET A 1 -6.74 4.51 13.10
C MET A 1 -5.84 4.67 14.32
N THR A 2 -4.59 5.11 14.13
CA THR A 2 -3.67 5.37 15.26
C THR A 2 -4.02 6.71 15.89
N GLN A 3 -4.04 6.78 17.22
CA GLN A 3 -4.36 8.03 17.94
C GLN A 3 -3.22 9.04 17.90
N ASN A 4 -1.99 8.57 17.69
CA ASN A 4 -0.81 9.41 17.47
C ASN A 4 -0.46 9.33 15.99
N SER A 5 -0.36 10.49 15.32
CA SER A 5 -0.02 10.58 13.90
C SER A 5 1.46 10.30 13.61
N ASP A 6 2.12 9.48 14.42
CA ASP A 6 3.51 9.10 14.23
C ASP A 6 3.62 8.11 13.04
N PRO A 7 4.30 8.47 11.95
CA PRO A 7 4.49 7.60 10.80
C PRO A 7 5.20 6.29 11.14
N TYR A 8 6.09 6.28 12.14
CA TYR A 8 6.84 5.09 12.53
C TYR A 8 6.00 4.06 13.26
N GLU A 9 4.91 4.47 13.91
CA GLU A 9 3.94 3.56 14.55
C GLU A 9 2.91 3.03 13.55
N ASN A 10 2.83 3.60 12.35
CA ASN A 10 1.87 3.21 11.34
C ASN A 10 2.44 2.13 10.40
N ALA A 11 2.11 0.87 10.69
CA ALA A 11 2.50 -0.28 9.87
C ALA A 11 2.13 -0.15 8.38
N VAL A 12 1.05 0.58 8.05
CA VAL A 12 0.67 0.85 6.66
C VAL A 12 1.63 1.84 6.01
N ALA A 13 2.02 2.89 6.73
CA ALA A 13 2.99 3.88 6.24
C ALA A 13 4.36 3.23 6.00
N GLU A 14 4.84 2.41 6.93
CA GLU A 14 6.10 1.68 6.78
C GLU A 14 6.08 0.73 5.58
N ARG A 15 4.95 0.05 5.34
CA ARG A 15 4.78 -0.78 4.14
C ARG A 15 4.88 0.05 2.85
N ILE A 16 4.22 1.22 2.79
CA ILE A 16 4.28 2.11 1.63
C ILE A 16 5.72 2.61 1.41
N ASN A 17 6.40 3.03 2.48
CA ASN A 17 7.80 3.46 2.43
C ASN A 17 8.71 2.36 1.89
N GLY A 18 8.53 1.12 2.35
CA GLY A 18 9.27 -0.04 1.85
C GLY A 18 9.08 -0.26 0.34
N ILE A 19 7.84 -0.18 -0.15
CA ILE A 19 7.54 -0.30 -1.58
C ILE A 19 8.23 0.80 -2.38
N LEU A 20 8.11 2.06 -1.95
CA LEU A 20 8.73 3.18 -2.66
C LEU A 20 10.25 3.07 -2.72
N LYS A 21 10.89 2.64 -1.63
CA LYS A 21 12.35 2.39 -1.60
C LYS A 21 12.75 1.26 -2.54
N GLN A 22 12.04 0.13 -2.48
CA GLN A 22 12.36 -1.07 -3.27
C GLN A 22 12.15 -0.85 -4.78
N GLU A 23 11.05 -0.21 -5.17
CA GLU A 23 10.69 -0.06 -6.59
C GLU A 23 11.47 1.05 -7.29
N PHE A 24 11.77 2.14 -6.59
CA PHE A 24 12.43 3.31 -7.17
C PHE A 24 13.91 3.44 -6.75
N MET A 25 14.42 2.50 -5.96
CA MET A 25 15.82 2.45 -5.46
C MET A 25 16.29 3.77 -4.82
N ILE A 26 15.38 4.48 -4.15
CA ILE A 26 15.60 5.83 -3.63
C ILE A 26 16.71 5.87 -2.57
N ASP A 27 16.88 4.77 -1.84
CA ASP A 27 17.86 4.60 -0.77
C ASP A 27 19.21 4.04 -1.26
N LYS A 28 19.29 3.58 -2.51
CA LYS A 28 20.51 2.99 -3.07
C LYS A 28 21.52 4.04 -3.54
N TYR A 29 21.06 5.20 -3.99
CA TYR A 29 21.89 6.24 -4.59
C TYR A 29 22.00 7.46 -3.68
N HIS A 30 23.23 7.79 -3.29
CA HIS A 30 23.51 8.99 -2.50
C HIS A 30 23.59 10.22 -3.40
N GLN A 31 22.42 10.83 -3.65
CA GLN A 31 22.30 12.04 -4.44
C GLN A 31 22.15 13.30 -3.56
N LYS A 32 22.38 14.47 -4.15
CA LYS A 32 22.11 15.76 -3.48
C LYS A 32 20.64 15.82 -3.06
N ILE A 33 20.38 16.32 -1.84
CA ILE A 33 19.04 16.44 -1.24
C ILE A 33 17.98 17.01 -2.21
N LYS A 34 18.34 18.02 -3.01
CA LYS A 34 17.43 18.62 -4.00
C LYS A 34 16.92 17.60 -5.02
N ILE A 35 17.80 16.76 -5.54
CA ILE A 35 17.48 15.74 -6.55
C ILE A 35 16.68 14.61 -5.89
N THR A 36 17.09 14.15 -4.70
CA THR A 36 16.35 13.12 -3.96
C THR A 36 14.92 13.55 -3.66
N LYS A 37 14.70 14.82 -3.27
CA LYS A 37 13.35 15.36 -3.08
C LYS A 37 12.50 15.32 -4.34
N GLN A 38 13.10 15.62 -5.50
CA GLN A 38 12.41 15.54 -6.77
C GLN A 38 12.05 14.10 -7.13
N ILE A 39 12.99 13.17 -7.00
CA ILE A 39 12.76 11.73 -7.25
C ILE A 39 11.64 11.22 -6.34
N ILE A 40 11.68 11.53 -5.04
CA ILE A 40 10.63 11.11 -4.10
C ILE A 40 9.25 11.64 -4.54
N LYS A 41 9.16 12.91 -4.96
CA LYS A 41 7.91 13.49 -5.44
C LYS A 41 7.40 12.75 -6.68
N GLU A 42 8.27 12.46 -7.63
CA GLU A 42 7.93 11.72 -8.86
C GLU A 42 7.50 10.28 -8.54
N SER A 43 8.22 9.58 -7.65
CA SER A 43 7.87 8.24 -7.19
C SER A 43 6.49 8.19 -6.53
N ILE A 44 6.18 9.16 -5.67
CA ILE A 44 4.86 9.27 -5.01
C ILE A 44 3.75 9.47 -6.05
N ASN A 45 3.98 10.35 -7.03
CA ASN A 45 3.01 10.58 -8.11
C ASN A 45 2.77 9.28 -8.92
N ILE A 46 3.84 8.58 -9.32
CA ILE A 46 3.73 7.32 -10.05
C ILE A 46 2.97 6.27 -9.22
N TYR A 47 3.28 6.16 -7.92
CA TYR A 47 2.60 5.23 -7.01
C TYR A 47 1.09 5.48 -6.91
N ASN A 48 0.69 6.76 -6.82
CA ASN A 48 -0.70 7.17 -6.61
C ASN A 48 -1.54 7.23 -7.89
N GLU A 49 -0.92 7.57 -9.02
CA GLU A 49 -1.65 7.85 -10.27
C GLU A 49 -1.49 6.77 -11.33
N GLN A 50 -0.38 6.03 -11.34
CA GLN A 50 -0.03 5.13 -12.44
C GLN A 50 0.09 3.68 -12.02
N ARG A 51 0.56 3.39 -10.79
CA ARG A 51 0.79 2.03 -10.31
C ARG A 51 -0.52 1.34 -9.92
N PRO A 52 -0.97 0.29 -10.63
CA PRO A 52 -2.12 -0.49 -10.20
C PRO A 52 -1.75 -1.37 -8.99
N HIS A 53 -2.67 -1.51 -8.03
CA HIS A 53 -2.45 -2.32 -6.83
C HIS A 53 -3.41 -3.50 -6.79
N TYR A 54 -2.88 -4.71 -6.59
CA TYR A 54 -3.71 -5.91 -6.48
C TYR A 54 -4.73 -5.84 -5.35
N SER A 55 -4.35 -5.27 -4.19
CA SER A 55 -5.26 -5.03 -3.06
C SER A 55 -6.41 -4.08 -3.42
N ASN A 56 -6.21 -3.21 -4.41
CA ASN A 56 -7.17 -2.23 -4.88
C ASN A 56 -7.86 -2.70 -6.16
N HIS A 57 -7.96 -4.01 -6.38
CA HIS A 57 -8.56 -4.60 -7.58
C HIS A 57 -7.90 -4.13 -8.89
N MET A 58 -6.57 -3.97 -8.87
CA MET A 58 -5.78 -3.46 -9.99
C MET A 58 -6.06 -1.99 -10.37
N LEU A 59 -6.70 -1.23 -9.48
CA LEU A 59 -6.82 0.22 -9.60
C LEU A 59 -5.65 0.94 -8.94
N THR A 60 -5.41 2.18 -9.35
CA THR A 60 -4.44 3.06 -8.71
C THR A 60 -4.98 3.56 -7.38
N PRO A 61 -4.13 4.00 -6.42
CA PRO A 61 -4.59 4.50 -5.14
C PRO A 61 -5.57 5.66 -5.27
N ASN A 62 -5.33 6.60 -6.19
CA ASN A 62 -6.25 7.71 -6.41
C ASN A 62 -7.59 7.25 -7.00
N GLN A 63 -7.59 6.33 -7.97
CA GLN A 63 -8.82 5.75 -8.52
C GLN A 63 -9.61 4.99 -7.43
N MET A 64 -8.90 4.24 -6.59
CA MET A 64 -9.45 3.50 -5.46
C MET A 64 -10.01 4.44 -4.38
N HIS A 65 -9.41 5.60 -4.18
CA HIS A 65 -9.88 6.59 -3.22
C HIS A 65 -11.15 7.30 -3.70
N CYS A 66 -11.27 7.57 -5.00
CA CYS A 66 -12.42 8.25 -5.59
C CYS A 66 -13.67 7.37 -5.78
N GLN A 67 -13.57 6.05 -5.60
CA GLN A 67 -14.73 5.16 -5.75
C GLN A 67 -15.58 5.07 -4.49
N ASN A 68 -16.88 4.83 -4.68
CA ASN A 68 -17.86 4.74 -3.58
C ASN A 68 -18.37 3.30 -3.33
N GLN A 69 -18.00 2.32 -4.15
CA GLN A 69 -18.52 0.95 -4.06
C GLN A 69 -17.38 -0.06 -4.06
N ILE A 70 -17.06 -0.60 -2.89
CA ILE A 70 -15.91 -1.50 -2.70
C ILE A 70 -16.40 -2.88 -2.30
N GLN A 71 -16.10 -3.89 -3.11
CA GLN A 71 -16.21 -5.28 -2.69
C GLN A 71 -14.97 -5.65 -1.87
N ILE A 72 -15.16 -5.90 -0.57
CA ILE A 72 -14.09 -6.28 0.36
C ILE A 72 -13.64 -7.70 0.02
N ARG A 73 -12.34 -7.88 -0.23
CA ARG A 73 -11.75 -9.21 -0.39
C ARG A 73 -11.76 -9.93 0.96
N THR A 74 -12.52 -11.01 1.04
CA THR A 74 -12.51 -11.90 2.21
C THR A 74 -11.46 -12.98 2.03
N TYR A 75 -10.67 -13.24 3.08
CA TYR A 75 -9.68 -14.31 3.10
C TYR A 75 -10.19 -15.42 4.00
N LYS A 76 -9.91 -16.69 3.64
CA LYS A 76 -10.32 -17.83 4.47
C LYS A 76 -9.64 -17.75 5.83
N ASN A 77 -10.44 -17.67 6.88
CA ASN A 77 -9.98 -17.74 8.25
C ASN A 77 -9.46 -19.17 8.50
N LYS A 78 -8.43 -19.31 9.35
CA LYS A 78 -7.81 -20.61 9.70
C LYS A 78 -8.82 -21.68 10.17
N ASN A 79 -9.97 -21.27 10.69
CA ASN A 79 -11.05 -22.15 11.16
C ASN A 79 -12.17 -22.40 10.13
N SER A 80 -12.16 -21.77 8.95
CA SER A 80 -13.27 -21.90 7.99
C SER A 80 -13.44 -23.34 7.49
N CYS A 81 -12.36 -24.11 7.40
CA CYS A 81 -12.40 -25.52 7.03
C CYS A 81 -13.05 -26.42 8.10
N LYS A 82 -12.93 -26.05 9.39
CA LYS A 82 -13.48 -26.83 10.51
C LYS A 82 -15.00 -26.71 10.61
N ASN A 83 -15.55 -25.53 10.32
CA ASN A 83 -16.99 -25.31 10.38
C ASN A 83 -17.74 -26.06 9.27
N VAL A 84 -17.15 -26.17 8.07
CA VAL A 84 -17.74 -26.92 6.94
C VAL A 84 -17.86 -28.42 7.26
N LEU A 85 -16.91 -28.99 8.00
CA LEU A 85 -16.93 -30.40 8.41
C LEU A 85 -17.89 -30.71 9.57
N ALA A 86 -18.28 -29.69 10.36
CA ALA A 86 -19.21 -29.84 11.48
C ALA A 86 -20.69 -29.72 11.07
N THR A 87 -20.96 -29.47 9.78
CA THR A 87 -22.33 -29.30 9.25
C THR A 87 -22.80 -30.53 8.45
N VAL A 88 -22.09 -31.66 8.56
CA VAL A 88 -22.43 -32.97 7.96
C VAL A 88 -22.89 -33.91 9.06
#